data_AF-A0ABD3KUT3-F1
#
_entry.id   AF-A0ABD3KUT3-F1
#
_cell.length_a   1.000
_cell.length_b   1.000
_cell.length_c   1.000
_cell.angle_alpha   90.00
_cell.angle_beta   90.00
_cell.angle_gamma   90.00
#
_symmetry.space_group_name_H-M   'P 1'
#
loop_
_entity.id
_entity.type
_entity.pdbx_description
1 polymer ?
#
loop_
_entity_poly.entity_id
_entity_poly.type
_entity_poly.pdbx_seq_one_letter_code
_entity_poly.pdbx_strand_id
1 'polypeptide(L)'
;MATGPSRRPSRPSSLAKAKGRVARSNPLVLNMTHVEAYAAVVDELGKQGVMVVLDNQVSKPNRCCPYNEGSSFFGDEYFNPEEWLRGLVGWPSTLAGRARPCEMSSAARDWYQYIRTAATKVHRTNPNASNLGFLRKRPVGPHLSRKPVHESHRYLFRGDRKIWEVQPVDRVCTDAVQRMDDQVGFLSSGPGAAPLFLGELGLDQTGKSRADDWFLSCFMGYAAGKDLDWALWALQGSYYYRERVVRPEKTFGVVDFNWDGLRNPKFGERFQQVHTMIQDPSSNSSMSYIMYHPQSGLCIRANNNHEIGTAERQRWSRWSHYRDGGPIRLMGTPLCLQALGDGLPPALSNDCSSQRSAWRSISNSKLHVAATDEHGNRLCWEKKSNESSVILTRKCICVDDDSGGMENPQGQWFKFVPTNT
;
A
#
# COMPACT_ATOMS: atom_id res chain seq x y z
N MET A 1 -11.32 -62.42 -32.26
CA MET A 1 -10.29 -61.36 -32.18
C MET A 1 -10.82 -60.23 -31.32
N ALA A 2 -10.49 -60.23 -30.03
CA ALA A 2 -10.83 -59.12 -29.13
C ALA A 2 -9.70 -58.09 -29.20
N THR A 3 -10.00 -56.89 -29.70
CA THR A 3 -9.09 -55.75 -29.73
C THR A 3 -8.87 -55.22 -28.31
N GLY A 4 -7.63 -55.26 -27.83
CA GLY A 4 -7.23 -54.77 -26.51
C GLY A 4 -7.38 -53.25 -26.35
N PRO A 5 -7.47 -52.75 -25.11
CA PRO A 5 -7.68 -51.32 -24.86
C PRO A 5 -6.45 -50.51 -25.26
N SER A 6 -6.67 -49.57 -26.18
CA SER A 6 -5.72 -48.53 -26.59
C SER A 6 -5.21 -47.77 -25.35
N ARG A 7 -3.90 -47.91 -25.06
CA ARG A 7 -3.21 -47.06 -24.08
C ARG A 7 -3.21 -45.63 -24.62
N ARG A 8 -4.07 -44.77 -24.06
CA ARG A 8 -3.94 -43.31 -24.23
C ARG A 8 -2.53 -42.90 -23.76
N PRO A 9 -1.77 -42.11 -24.53
CA PRO A 9 -0.49 -41.60 -24.07
C PRO A 9 -0.69 -40.80 -22.78
N SER A 10 0.06 -41.15 -21.74
CA SER A 10 0.07 -40.44 -20.47
C SER A 10 0.46 -38.98 -20.73
N ARG A 11 -0.44 -38.04 -20.44
CA ARG A 11 -0.09 -36.62 -20.45
C ARG A 11 1.12 -36.44 -19.51
N PRO A 12 2.21 -35.77 -19.94
CA PRO A 12 3.30 -35.46 -19.03
C PRO A 12 2.73 -34.77 -17.81
N SER A 13 3.17 -35.18 -16.61
CA SER A 13 2.72 -34.57 -15.37
C SER A 13 2.90 -33.05 -15.45
N SER A 14 1.99 -32.31 -14.82
CA SER A 14 2.07 -30.84 -14.71
C SER A 14 3.47 -30.36 -14.30
N LEU A 15 4.12 -31.13 -13.43
CA LEU A 15 5.47 -30.90 -12.95
C LEU A 15 6.56 -31.07 -14.03
N ALA A 16 6.44 -32.07 -14.91
CA ALA A 16 7.39 -32.26 -16.02
C ALA A 16 7.38 -31.06 -16.98
N LYS A 17 6.19 -30.49 -17.23
CA LYS A 17 6.06 -29.27 -18.06
C LYS A 17 6.68 -28.04 -17.39
N ALA A 18 6.50 -27.89 -16.07
CA ALA A 18 7.14 -26.81 -15.31
C ALA A 18 8.67 -26.95 -15.33
N LYS A 19 9.19 -28.16 -15.04
CA LYS A 19 10.62 -28.47 -15.07
C LYS A 19 11.23 -28.17 -16.45
N GLY A 20 10.56 -28.55 -17.54
CA GLY A 20 11.01 -28.26 -18.90
C GLY A 20 11.05 -26.77 -19.27
N ARG A 21 10.33 -25.90 -18.53
CA ARG A 21 10.46 -24.44 -18.68
C ARG A 21 11.66 -23.91 -17.91
N VAL A 22 11.82 -24.33 -16.65
CA VAL A 22 13.00 -23.97 -15.85
C VAL A 22 14.28 -24.39 -16.57
N ALA A 23 14.32 -25.60 -17.16
CA ALA A 23 15.45 -26.08 -17.96
C ALA A 23 15.84 -25.15 -19.13
N ARG A 24 14.87 -24.46 -19.73
CA ARG A 24 15.10 -23.59 -20.89
C ARG A 24 15.51 -22.18 -20.50
N SER A 25 14.93 -21.64 -19.43
CA SER A 25 15.17 -20.24 -19.03
C SER A 25 16.26 -20.10 -17.97
N ASN A 26 16.36 -21.06 -17.04
CA ASN A 26 17.26 -21.03 -15.89
C ASN A 26 17.80 -22.44 -15.59
N PRO A 27 18.58 -23.06 -16.50
CA PRO A 27 19.00 -24.46 -16.37
C PRO A 27 19.78 -24.76 -15.08
N LEU A 28 20.56 -23.78 -14.59
CA LEU A 28 21.38 -23.91 -13.38
C LEU A 28 20.55 -24.21 -12.13
N VAL A 29 19.32 -23.68 -12.05
CA VAL A 29 18.42 -23.87 -10.91
C VAL A 29 18.04 -25.34 -10.73
N LEU A 30 18.08 -26.16 -11.79
CA LEU A 30 17.75 -27.58 -11.70
C LEU A 30 18.77 -28.41 -10.91
N ASN A 31 19.99 -27.89 -10.74
CA ASN A 31 21.06 -28.54 -9.99
C ASN A 31 21.25 -27.92 -8.60
N MET A 32 20.43 -26.93 -8.23
CA MET A 32 20.47 -26.26 -6.93
C MET A 32 19.50 -26.89 -5.94
N THR A 33 19.88 -26.87 -4.67
CA THR A 33 18.95 -27.02 -3.55
C THR A 33 18.00 -25.81 -3.48
N HIS A 34 16.88 -25.93 -2.76
CA HIS A 34 15.98 -24.78 -2.54
C HIS A 34 16.69 -23.60 -1.85
N VAL A 35 17.65 -23.88 -0.95
CA VAL A 35 18.42 -22.84 -0.24
C VAL A 35 19.33 -22.09 -1.21
N GLU A 36 20.05 -22.81 -2.06
CA GLU A 36 20.92 -22.20 -3.09
C GLU A 36 20.13 -21.42 -4.11
N ALA A 37 18.99 -21.95 -4.56
CA ALA A 37 18.11 -21.23 -5.48
C ALA A 37 17.57 -19.94 -4.87
N TYR A 38 17.16 -19.96 -3.60
CA TYR A 38 16.71 -18.76 -2.88
C TYR A 38 17.85 -17.75 -2.72
N ALA A 39 19.03 -18.20 -2.28
CA ALA A 39 20.21 -17.34 -2.12
C ALA A 39 20.62 -16.69 -3.44
N ALA A 40 20.60 -17.44 -4.56
CA ALA A 40 20.91 -16.89 -5.88
C ALA A 40 19.93 -15.77 -6.30
N VAL A 41 18.64 -15.89 -5.97
CA VAL A 41 17.65 -14.82 -6.22
C VAL A 41 17.94 -13.60 -5.33
N VAL A 42 18.20 -13.80 -4.04
CA VAL A 42 18.54 -12.71 -3.11
C VAL A 42 19.80 -11.97 -3.55
N ASP A 43 20.84 -12.71 -3.96
CA ASP A 43 22.10 -12.14 -4.46
C ASP A 43 21.87 -11.28 -5.70
N GLU A 44 21.05 -11.76 -6.64
CA GLU A 44 20.74 -10.99 -7.84
C GLU A 44 19.94 -9.73 -7.51
N LEU A 45 18.92 -9.83 -6.65
CA LEU A 45 18.16 -8.67 -6.18
C LEU A 45 19.08 -7.63 -5.51
N GLY A 46 20.00 -8.08 -4.66
CA GLY A 46 21.00 -7.23 -4.00
C GLY A 46 21.94 -6.52 -4.98
N LYS A 47 22.43 -7.22 -6.02
CA LYS A 47 23.25 -6.62 -7.09
C LYS A 47 22.50 -5.53 -7.86
N GLN A 48 21.18 -5.65 -7.99
CA GLN A 48 20.30 -4.64 -8.60
C GLN A 48 19.89 -3.53 -7.62
N GLY A 49 20.41 -3.52 -6.39
CA GLY A 49 20.09 -2.52 -5.37
C GLY A 49 18.70 -2.70 -4.74
N VAL A 50 18.08 -3.88 -4.88
CA VAL A 50 16.77 -4.18 -4.32
C VAL A 50 16.93 -4.75 -2.92
N MET A 51 16.28 -4.12 -1.94
CA MET A 51 16.24 -4.62 -0.56
C MET A 51 15.30 -5.84 -0.46
N VAL A 52 15.70 -6.84 0.32
CA VAL A 52 14.90 -8.04 0.57
C VAL A 52 14.49 -8.10 2.03
N VAL A 53 13.19 -8.10 2.29
CA VAL A 53 12.61 -8.45 3.60
C VAL A 53 12.35 -9.95 3.61
N LEU A 54 13.02 -10.66 4.52
CA LEU A 54 12.86 -12.10 4.66
C LEU A 54 11.58 -12.40 5.44
N ASP A 55 10.65 -13.10 4.81
CA ASP A 55 9.40 -13.53 5.43
C ASP A 55 9.39 -15.06 5.62
N ASN A 56 9.15 -15.49 6.85
CA ASN A 56 8.87 -16.89 7.16
C ASN A 56 7.35 -17.11 7.15
N GLN A 57 6.81 -17.20 5.93
CA GLN A 57 5.39 -17.06 5.65
C GLN A 57 4.52 -18.19 6.24
N VAL A 58 4.91 -19.46 6.09
CA VAL A 58 4.13 -20.64 6.53
C VAL A 58 5.04 -21.82 6.88
N SER A 59 4.62 -22.63 7.85
CA SER A 59 5.41 -23.77 8.33
C SER A 59 5.45 -24.95 7.35
N LYS A 60 4.48 -25.05 6.43
CA LYS A 60 4.46 -26.05 5.35
C LYS A 60 4.28 -25.34 4.00
N PRO A 61 4.88 -25.88 2.91
CA PRO A 61 4.72 -25.31 1.57
C PRO A 61 3.27 -25.48 1.09
N ASN A 62 2.43 -24.51 1.40
CA ASN A 62 1.02 -24.46 1.05
C ASN A 62 0.56 -23.00 0.84
N ARG A 63 -0.72 -22.83 0.50
CA ARG A 63 -1.36 -21.52 0.37
C ARG A 63 -1.83 -21.01 1.74
N CYS A 64 -1.23 -19.93 2.22
CA CYS A 64 -1.78 -19.08 3.28
C CYS A 64 -3.08 -18.38 2.79
N CYS A 65 -4.08 -18.02 3.62
CA CYS A 65 -4.14 -18.07 5.08
C CYS A 65 -5.52 -18.56 5.59
N PRO A 66 -6.00 -19.75 5.23
CA PRO A 66 -7.24 -20.27 5.81
C PRO A 66 -7.05 -20.50 7.32
N TYR A 67 -7.98 -20.01 8.14
CA TYR A 67 -7.94 -20.06 9.62
C TYR A 67 -7.68 -21.44 10.26
N ASN A 68 -7.76 -22.53 9.50
CA ASN A 68 -7.75 -23.91 9.99
C ASN A 68 -6.54 -24.72 9.50
N GLU A 69 -5.46 -24.08 9.04
CA GLU A 69 -4.31 -24.78 8.44
C GLU A 69 -3.22 -25.20 9.42
N GLY A 70 -3.38 -24.91 10.72
CA GLY A 70 -2.46 -25.32 11.77
C GLY A 70 -1.01 -24.86 11.55
N SER A 71 -0.81 -23.76 10.82
CA SER A 71 0.52 -23.26 10.41
C SER A 71 0.75 -21.79 10.77
N SER A 72 -0.15 -21.17 11.52
CA SER A 72 -0.21 -19.71 11.74
C SER A 72 0.83 -19.25 12.75
N PHE A 73 0.78 -19.74 13.99
CA PHE A 73 1.73 -19.28 15.04
C PHE A 73 1.78 -20.19 16.28
N PHE A 74 2.55 -19.79 17.31
CA PHE A 74 2.80 -20.58 18.52
C PHE A 74 1.58 -21.33 19.07
N GLY A 75 1.70 -22.67 19.12
CA GLY A 75 0.63 -23.56 19.59
C GLY A 75 -0.09 -24.31 18.47
N ASP A 76 0.12 -23.90 17.21
CA ASP A 76 -0.38 -24.62 16.05
C ASP A 76 0.41 -25.91 15.74
N GLU A 77 -0.28 -26.90 15.18
CA GLU A 77 0.23 -28.27 14.95
C GLU A 77 1.55 -28.31 14.17
N TYR A 78 1.73 -27.44 13.17
CA TYR A 78 2.87 -27.46 12.27
C TYR A 78 3.94 -26.42 12.59
N PHE A 79 3.72 -25.54 13.57
CA PHE A 79 4.71 -24.53 13.94
C PHE A 79 5.64 -25.08 15.03
N ASN A 80 6.87 -25.46 14.65
CA ASN A 80 7.91 -25.81 15.63
C ASN A 80 8.71 -24.56 16.05
N PRO A 81 8.58 -24.12 17.31
CA PRO A 81 9.23 -22.89 17.76
C PRO A 81 10.77 -22.94 17.81
N GLU A 82 11.36 -24.12 18.05
CA GLU A 82 12.82 -24.31 18.06
C GLU A 82 13.40 -24.36 16.64
N GLU A 83 12.67 -24.95 15.70
CA GLU A 83 13.00 -24.90 14.28
C GLU A 83 12.94 -23.47 13.74
N TRP A 84 11.89 -22.73 14.09
CA TRP A 84 11.76 -21.32 13.75
C TRP A 84 12.93 -20.49 14.28
N LEU A 85 13.33 -20.68 15.54
CA LEU A 85 14.51 -20.03 16.12
C LEU A 85 15.80 -20.38 15.38
N ARG A 86 16.00 -21.66 15.03
CA ARG A 86 17.16 -22.08 14.23
C ARG A 86 17.17 -21.44 12.85
N GLY A 87 16.01 -21.33 12.21
CA GLY A 87 15.86 -20.62 10.94
C GLY A 87 16.22 -19.14 11.05
N LEU A 88 15.70 -18.44 12.07
CA LEU A 88 15.97 -17.03 12.32
C LEU A 88 17.45 -16.72 12.57
N VAL A 89 18.21 -17.63 13.18
CA VAL A 89 19.65 -17.43 13.42
C VAL A 89 20.49 -17.91 12.24
N GLY A 90 20.09 -19.02 11.62
CA GLY A 90 20.82 -19.66 10.53
C GLY A 90 20.74 -18.88 9.22
N TRP A 91 19.57 -18.37 8.84
CA TRP A 91 19.34 -17.73 7.54
C TRP A 91 20.06 -16.38 7.37
N PRO A 92 20.05 -15.48 8.38
CA PRO A 92 20.88 -14.28 8.33
C PRO A 92 22.37 -14.57 8.23
N SER A 93 22.84 -15.66 8.87
CA SER A 93 24.24 -16.08 8.82
C SER A 93 24.63 -16.64 7.44
N THR A 94 23.74 -17.37 6.76
CA THR A 94 23.96 -17.85 5.38
C THR A 94 23.86 -16.73 4.34
N LEU A 95 23.15 -15.64 4.67
CA LEU A 95 22.99 -14.44 3.84
C LEU A 95 23.82 -13.24 4.34
N ALA A 96 24.76 -13.46 5.25
CA ALA A 96 25.55 -12.39 5.86
C ALA A 96 26.35 -11.65 4.77
N GLY A 97 26.16 -10.33 4.68
CA GLY A 97 26.73 -9.47 3.63
C GLY A 97 25.95 -9.45 2.30
N ARG A 98 24.83 -10.17 2.19
CA ARG A 98 24.05 -10.36 0.94
C ARG A 98 22.63 -9.82 0.99
N ALA A 99 22.03 -9.78 2.18
CA ALA A 99 20.80 -9.05 2.48
C ALA A 99 21.03 -8.19 3.71
N ARG A 100 20.18 -7.17 3.93
CA ARG A 100 19.98 -6.61 5.28
C ARG A 100 18.80 -7.37 5.88
N PRO A 101 19.02 -8.41 6.70
CA PRO A 101 17.93 -9.00 7.43
C PRO A 101 17.27 -7.88 8.25
N CYS A 102 15.95 -7.96 8.48
CA CYS A 102 15.41 -7.44 9.73
C CYS A 102 16.09 -8.23 10.85
N GLU A 103 17.30 -7.81 11.24
CA GLU A 103 18.16 -8.49 12.19
C GLU A 103 17.47 -8.45 13.56
N MET A 104 16.83 -9.55 13.94
CA MET A 104 16.55 -9.84 15.33
C MET A 104 17.84 -10.40 15.95
N SER A 105 18.85 -9.54 16.11
CA SER A 105 20.17 -9.96 16.60
C SER A 105 20.23 -10.09 18.13
N SER A 106 21.00 -11.10 18.55
CA SER A 106 21.55 -11.41 19.89
C SER A 106 20.63 -11.63 21.10
N ALA A 107 19.36 -11.24 21.08
CA ALA A 107 18.41 -11.49 22.18
C ALA A 107 17.33 -12.53 21.82
N ALA A 108 17.54 -13.33 20.77
CA ALA A 108 16.53 -14.18 20.14
C ALA A 108 15.83 -15.13 21.13
N ARG A 109 16.52 -15.64 22.16
CA ARG A 109 15.95 -16.57 23.15
C ARG A 109 14.98 -15.87 24.11
N ASP A 110 15.34 -14.69 24.60
CA ASP A 110 14.52 -13.89 25.51
C ASP A 110 13.36 -13.25 24.74
N TRP A 111 13.65 -12.66 23.57
CA TRP A 111 12.62 -12.15 22.66
C TRP A 111 11.61 -13.25 22.27
N TYR A 112 12.08 -14.46 21.98
CA TYR A 112 11.22 -15.61 21.75
C TYR A 112 10.40 -15.99 22.98
N GLN A 113 10.96 -16.00 24.19
CA GLN A 113 10.15 -16.25 25.39
C GLN A 113 9.09 -15.17 25.60
N TYR A 114 9.42 -13.90 25.37
CA TYR A 114 8.50 -12.77 25.55
C TYR A 114 7.44 -12.70 24.45
N ILE A 115 7.80 -12.88 23.18
CA ILE A 115 6.87 -12.94 22.06
C ILE A 115 6.02 -14.20 22.13
N ARG A 116 6.56 -15.36 22.50
CA ARG A 116 5.76 -16.56 22.74
C ARG A 116 4.77 -16.34 23.88
N THR A 117 5.22 -15.82 25.01
CA THR A 117 4.33 -15.53 26.16
C THR A 117 3.27 -14.50 25.79
N ALA A 118 3.64 -13.44 25.08
CA ALA A 118 2.73 -12.40 24.63
C ALA A 118 1.74 -12.92 23.58
N ALA A 119 2.22 -13.62 22.54
CA ALA A 119 1.40 -14.19 21.48
C ALA A 119 0.47 -15.29 22.00
N THR A 120 0.94 -16.20 22.88
CA THR A 120 0.08 -17.20 23.53
C THR A 120 -0.98 -16.54 24.40
N LYS A 121 -0.67 -15.46 25.12
CA LYS A 121 -1.64 -14.74 25.95
C LYS A 121 -2.63 -13.95 25.10
N VAL A 122 -2.17 -13.30 24.02
CA VAL A 122 -3.03 -12.61 23.04
C VAL A 122 -3.96 -13.60 22.34
N HIS A 123 -3.45 -14.73 21.84
CA HIS A 123 -4.25 -15.75 21.15
C HIS A 123 -5.29 -16.40 22.08
N ARG A 124 -4.94 -16.69 23.34
CA ARG A 124 -5.90 -17.21 24.34
C ARG A 124 -6.99 -16.20 24.72
N THR A 125 -6.68 -14.91 24.69
CA THR A 125 -7.59 -13.84 25.13
C THR A 125 -8.38 -13.23 23.96
N ASN A 126 -7.87 -13.33 22.75
CA ASN A 126 -8.47 -12.88 21.51
C ASN A 126 -7.99 -13.77 20.35
N PRO A 127 -8.72 -14.87 20.04
CA PRO A 127 -8.36 -15.82 18.99
C PRO A 127 -8.26 -15.19 17.58
N ASN A 128 -8.84 -13.99 17.38
CA ASN A 128 -8.94 -13.29 16.11
C ASN A 128 -7.98 -12.08 15.99
N ALA A 129 -6.83 -12.10 16.68
CA ALA A 129 -5.93 -10.96 16.82
C ALA A 129 -5.19 -10.56 15.52
N SER A 130 -5.91 -9.93 14.59
CA SER A 130 -5.36 -9.07 13.52
C SER A 130 -5.18 -7.60 13.98
N ASN A 131 -5.39 -7.34 15.27
CA ASN A 131 -5.45 -6.02 15.87
C ASN A 131 -4.31 -5.86 16.89
N LEU A 132 -3.42 -4.89 16.64
CA LEU A 132 -2.30 -4.56 17.53
C LEU A 132 -2.65 -3.49 18.58
N GLY A 133 -3.92 -3.13 18.73
CA GLY A 133 -4.41 -2.11 19.66
C GLY A 133 -4.01 -2.34 21.13
N PHE A 134 -3.68 -3.57 21.52
CA PHE A 134 -3.12 -3.86 22.85
C PHE A 134 -1.79 -3.13 23.12
N LEU A 135 -1.03 -2.83 22.06
CA LEU A 135 0.23 -2.07 22.14
C LEU A 135 0.04 -0.63 22.61
N ARG A 136 -1.18 -0.06 22.50
CA ARG A 136 -1.50 1.26 23.12
C ARG A 136 -1.28 1.25 24.63
N LYS A 137 -1.57 0.13 25.28
CA LYS A 137 -1.46 -0.03 26.75
C LYS A 137 -0.15 -0.67 27.16
N ARG A 138 0.50 -1.43 26.26
CA ARG A 138 1.74 -2.16 26.50
C ARG A 138 2.66 -2.07 25.28
N PRO A 139 3.36 -0.95 25.09
CA PRO A 139 4.31 -0.78 24.00
C PRO A 139 5.40 -1.87 24.05
N VAL A 140 5.89 -2.31 22.88
CA VAL A 140 7.00 -3.26 22.83
C VAL A 140 8.29 -2.53 23.22
N GLY A 141 8.76 -2.80 24.44
CA GLY A 141 10.16 -2.69 24.88
C GLY A 141 10.86 -1.33 24.72
N PRO A 142 11.09 -0.57 25.81
CA PRO A 142 12.08 0.52 25.84
C PRO A 142 13.56 0.03 25.85
N HIS A 143 13.78 -1.29 25.86
CA HIS A 143 15.10 -1.93 26.06
C HIS A 143 15.66 -2.65 24.82
N LEU A 144 15.04 -2.52 23.65
CA LEU A 144 15.64 -3.00 22.41
C LEU A 144 16.72 -1.99 21.97
N SER A 145 17.95 -2.46 21.71
CA SER A 145 19.07 -1.63 21.26
C SER A 145 18.83 -1.00 19.87
N ARG A 146 17.81 -1.47 19.14
CA ARG A 146 17.32 -0.93 17.87
C ARG A 146 15.80 -0.78 17.89
N LYS A 147 15.27 0.23 17.20
CA LYS A 147 13.84 0.52 17.12
C LYS A 147 13.10 -0.59 16.34
N PRO A 148 11.98 -1.12 16.83
CA PRO A 148 11.18 -2.10 16.10
C PRO A 148 10.53 -1.48 14.85
N VAL A 149 10.25 -2.32 13.85
CA VAL A 149 9.35 -1.99 12.73
C VAL A 149 8.08 -2.83 12.91
N HIS A 150 6.92 -2.22 12.74
CA HIS A 150 5.64 -2.92 12.78
C HIS A 150 5.20 -3.28 11.38
N GLU A 151 4.63 -4.47 11.20
CA GLU A 151 4.12 -4.93 9.91
C GLU A 151 2.60 -5.09 9.94
N SER A 152 1.93 -4.76 8.84
CA SER A 152 0.51 -5.07 8.67
C SER A 152 0.14 -5.42 7.23
N HIS A 153 -0.87 -6.28 7.05
CA HIS A 153 -1.34 -6.73 5.74
C HIS A 153 -2.73 -6.17 5.43
N ARG A 154 -2.96 -5.67 4.22
CA ARG A 154 -4.23 -5.07 3.80
C ARG A 154 -4.71 -5.63 2.47
N TYR A 155 -5.95 -6.10 2.51
CA TYR A 155 -6.65 -6.68 1.38
C TYR A 155 -8.09 -6.23 1.41
N LEU A 156 -8.66 -5.92 0.23
CA LEU A 156 -10.07 -5.56 0.12
C LEU A 156 -10.99 -6.68 0.64
N PHE A 157 -10.65 -7.94 0.38
CA PHE A 157 -11.48 -9.10 0.78
C PHE A 157 -11.53 -9.35 2.29
N ARG A 158 -10.71 -8.67 3.11
CA ARG A 158 -10.83 -8.75 4.58
C ARG A 158 -12.06 -8.00 5.10
N GLY A 159 -12.74 -7.21 4.26
CA GLY A 159 -14.06 -6.62 4.53
C GLY A 159 -15.12 -7.09 3.53
N ASP A 160 -16.36 -6.63 3.70
CA ASP A 160 -17.40 -6.85 2.71
C ASP A 160 -17.14 -5.97 1.49
N ARG A 161 -16.59 -6.57 0.42
CA ARG A 161 -16.29 -5.89 -0.85
C ARG A 161 -17.52 -5.16 -1.43
N LYS A 162 -18.73 -5.65 -1.19
CA LYS A 162 -19.95 -5.06 -1.77
C LYS A 162 -20.23 -3.67 -1.22
N ILE A 163 -19.84 -3.37 0.03
CA ILE A 163 -20.12 -2.06 0.65
C ILE A 163 -19.48 -0.92 -0.13
N TRP A 164 -18.31 -1.17 -0.74
CA TRP A 164 -17.66 -0.19 -1.59
C TRP A 164 -18.56 0.19 -2.75
N GLU A 165 -19.32 -0.75 -3.33
CA GLU A 165 -20.14 -0.54 -4.52
C GLU A 165 -21.55 -0.02 -4.25
N VAL A 166 -22.06 -0.17 -3.02
CA VAL A 166 -23.47 0.10 -2.68
C VAL A 166 -23.67 1.16 -1.59
N GLN A 167 -22.59 1.63 -0.95
CA GLN A 167 -22.64 2.69 0.05
C GLN A 167 -21.84 3.91 -0.42
N PRO A 168 -22.09 5.12 0.13
CA PRO A 168 -21.29 6.30 -0.15
C PRO A 168 -19.80 6.04 0.07
N VAL A 169 -19.00 6.25 -0.99
CA VAL A 169 -17.60 5.82 -1.02
C VAL A 169 -16.73 6.59 -0.02
N ASP A 170 -17.04 7.88 0.23
CA ASP A 170 -16.32 8.68 1.25
C ASP A 170 -16.50 8.12 2.66
N ARG A 171 -17.72 7.71 3.01
CA ARG A 171 -18.02 7.04 4.29
C ARG A 171 -17.28 5.72 4.42
N VAL A 172 -17.35 4.87 3.40
CA VAL A 172 -16.66 3.57 3.40
C VAL A 172 -15.15 3.76 3.52
N CYS A 173 -14.59 4.76 2.83
CA CYS A 173 -13.19 5.13 2.94
C CYS A 173 -12.85 5.57 4.37
N THR A 174 -13.66 6.47 4.95
CA THR A 174 -13.50 6.95 6.34
C THR A 174 -13.46 5.79 7.33
N ASP A 175 -14.43 4.89 7.27
CA ASP A 175 -14.50 3.73 8.14
C ASP A 175 -13.30 2.79 7.96
N ALA A 176 -12.82 2.63 6.72
CA ALA A 176 -11.66 1.80 6.42
C ALA A 176 -10.36 2.38 6.98
N VAL A 177 -10.12 3.69 6.81
CA VAL A 177 -8.91 4.36 7.33
C VAL A 177 -8.94 4.50 8.85
N GLN A 178 -10.10 4.76 9.44
CA GLN A 178 -10.26 4.79 10.89
C GLN A 178 -9.95 3.43 11.51
N ARG A 179 -10.49 2.35 10.93
CA ARG A 179 -10.18 0.98 11.36
C ARG A 179 -8.69 0.66 11.24
N MET A 180 -8.04 1.13 10.17
CA MET A 180 -6.60 0.98 9.97
C MET A 180 -5.80 1.67 11.09
N ASP A 181 -6.13 2.93 11.41
CA ASP A 181 -5.49 3.68 12.49
C ASP A 181 -5.73 3.07 13.87
N ASP A 182 -6.95 2.59 14.13
CA ASP A 182 -7.29 1.96 15.41
C ASP A 182 -6.54 0.65 15.64
N GLN A 183 -6.34 -0.13 14.57
CA GLN A 183 -5.68 -1.42 14.67
C GLN A 183 -4.16 -1.33 14.71
N VAL A 184 -3.55 -0.48 13.87
CA VAL A 184 -2.09 -0.44 13.71
C VAL A 184 -1.53 0.95 13.41
N GLY A 185 -2.27 1.84 12.74
CA GLY A 185 -1.74 3.12 12.28
C GLY A 185 -1.38 4.11 13.40
N PHE A 186 -1.87 3.89 14.61
CA PHE A 186 -1.43 4.62 15.80
C PHE A 186 0.04 4.35 16.18
N LEU A 187 0.64 3.24 15.71
CA LEU A 187 2.02 2.88 16.04
C LEU A 187 3.06 3.75 15.33
N SER A 188 2.69 4.38 14.22
CA SER A 188 3.57 5.26 13.44
C SER A 188 3.37 6.74 13.76
N SER A 189 2.69 7.08 14.86
CA SER A 189 2.43 8.48 15.22
C SER A 189 2.47 8.71 16.73
N GLY A 190 2.93 9.89 17.14
CA GLY A 190 2.99 10.28 18.55
C GLY A 190 4.25 9.79 19.29
N PRO A 191 4.27 9.90 20.63
CA PRO A 191 5.42 9.50 21.44
C PRO A 191 5.73 8.01 21.29
N GLY A 192 6.97 7.67 20.98
CA GLY A 192 7.39 6.28 20.76
C GLY A 192 7.00 5.71 19.40
N ALA A 193 6.64 6.56 18.43
CA ALA A 193 6.36 6.13 17.07
C ALA A 193 7.51 5.29 16.48
N ALA A 194 7.12 4.23 15.78
CA ALA A 194 7.99 3.31 15.07
C ALA A 194 7.52 3.19 13.61
N PRO A 195 8.42 2.87 12.66
CA PRO A 195 8.03 2.67 11.27
C PRO A 195 6.97 1.57 11.16
N LEU A 196 5.94 1.83 10.33
CA LEU A 196 4.90 0.87 9.99
C LEU A 196 5.06 0.49 8.52
N PHE A 197 5.39 -0.77 8.27
CA PHE A 197 5.54 -1.36 6.96
C PHE A 197 4.28 -2.15 6.58
N LEU A 198 3.74 -1.86 5.40
CA LEU A 198 2.63 -2.61 4.84
C LEU A 198 3.16 -3.78 4.00
N GLY A 199 3.54 -4.89 4.66
CA GLY A 199 4.20 -6.03 4.02
C GLY A 199 3.36 -6.76 2.96
N GLU A 200 2.04 -6.60 2.99
CA GLU A 200 1.17 -7.09 1.92
C GLU A 200 0.03 -6.10 1.65
N LEU A 201 -0.02 -5.54 0.45
CA LEU A 201 -1.17 -4.82 -0.12
C LEU A 201 -1.68 -5.60 -1.33
N GLY A 202 -2.88 -6.18 -1.23
CA GLY A 202 -3.44 -6.98 -2.32
C GLY A 202 -4.77 -6.47 -2.86
N LEU A 203 -4.82 -6.35 -4.18
CA LEU A 203 -6.01 -5.97 -4.96
C LEU A 203 -5.98 -6.61 -6.35
N ASP A 204 -7.13 -6.64 -7.01
CA ASP A 204 -7.23 -7.09 -8.41
C ASP A 204 -6.51 -6.10 -9.36
N GLN A 205 -5.47 -6.58 -10.05
CA GLN A 205 -4.66 -5.81 -10.98
C GLN A 205 -5.18 -5.86 -12.43
N THR A 206 -6.33 -6.49 -12.71
CA THR A 206 -6.92 -6.50 -14.06
C THR A 206 -7.49 -5.15 -14.50
N GLY A 207 -7.66 -4.20 -13.56
CA GLY A 207 -8.28 -2.90 -13.82
C GLY A 207 -9.80 -2.94 -14.03
N LYS A 208 -10.45 -4.08 -13.77
CA LYS A 208 -11.89 -4.28 -14.01
C LYS A 208 -12.75 -4.14 -12.75
N SER A 209 -12.13 -4.21 -11.57
CA SER A 209 -12.84 -4.18 -10.30
C SER A 209 -12.97 -2.76 -9.78
N ARG A 210 -14.20 -2.22 -9.84
CA ARG A 210 -14.53 -0.89 -9.32
C ARG A 210 -14.29 -0.78 -7.81
N ALA A 211 -14.67 -1.80 -7.04
CA ALA A 211 -14.40 -1.83 -5.60
C ALA A 211 -12.91 -1.76 -5.26
N ASP A 212 -12.06 -2.50 -5.99
CA ASP A 212 -10.60 -2.44 -5.80
C ASP A 212 -10.03 -1.07 -6.20
N ASP A 213 -10.60 -0.44 -7.22
CA ASP A 213 -10.20 0.91 -7.67
C ASP A 213 -10.47 1.99 -6.60
N TRP A 214 -11.67 1.94 -6.01
CA TRP A 214 -12.10 2.84 -4.94
C TRP A 214 -11.29 2.62 -3.66
N PHE A 215 -11.12 1.35 -3.27
CA PHE A 215 -10.28 0.97 -2.14
C PHE A 215 -8.84 1.45 -2.32
N LEU A 216 -8.23 1.21 -3.49
CA LEU A 216 -6.85 1.61 -3.73
C LEU A 216 -6.68 3.12 -3.62
N SER A 217 -7.60 3.91 -4.20
CA SER A 217 -7.49 5.37 -4.15
C SER A 217 -7.65 5.90 -2.72
N CYS A 218 -8.59 5.35 -1.96
CA CYS A 218 -8.73 5.66 -0.53
C CYS A 218 -7.45 5.33 0.25
N PHE A 219 -6.94 4.12 0.06
CA PHE A 219 -5.78 3.62 0.79
C PHE A 219 -4.48 4.33 0.42
N MET A 220 -4.28 4.68 -0.85
CA MET A 220 -3.13 5.49 -1.29
C MET A 220 -3.17 6.89 -0.68
N GLY A 221 -4.35 7.50 -0.51
CA GLY A 221 -4.49 8.76 0.22
C GLY A 221 -4.05 8.65 1.69
N TYR A 222 -4.39 7.54 2.35
CA TYR A 222 -3.95 7.24 3.71
C TYR A 222 -2.44 6.98 3.79
N ALA A 223 -1.92 6.11 2.93
CA ALA A 223 -0.51 5.73 2.90
C ALA A 223 0.40 6.93 2.61
N ALA A 224 0.04 7.78 1.65
CA ALA A 224 0.78 9.00 1.36
C ALA A 224 0.78 9.96 2.56
N GLY A 225 -0.37 10.17 3.22
CA GLY A 225 -0.48 11.07 4.38
C GLY A 225 0.39 10.65 5.58
N LYS A 226 0.68 9.36 5.70
CA LYS A 226 1.48 8.75 6.77
C LYS A 226 2.92 8.41 6.35
N ASP A 227 3.28 8.66 5.09
CA ASP A 227 4.54 8.24 4.46
C ASP A 227 4.89 6.76 4.74
N LEU A 228 3.94 5.86 4.48
CA LEU A 228 4.10 4.44 4.77
C LEU A 228 4.90 3.72 3.68
N ASP A 229 5.85 2.89 4.10
CA ASP A 229 6.45 1.85 3.26
C ASP A 229 5.45 0.71 3.01
N TRP A 230 5.50 0.10 1.82
CA TRP A 230 4.57 -0.95 1.42
C TRP A 230 5.16 -1.94 0.43
N ALA A 231 4.57 -3.14 0.37
CA ALA A 231 4.85 -4.17 -0.61
C ALA A 231 3.55 -4.74 -1.17
N LEU A 232 3.46 -4.85 -2.50
CA LEU A 232 2.27 -5.36 -3.16
C LEU A 232 2.25 -6.89 -3.16
N TRP A 233 1.10 -7.48 -2.86
CA TRP A 233 0.81 -8.88 -3.18
C TRP A 233 0.11 -8.96 -4.54
N ALA A 234 0.79 -9.33 -5.63
CA ALA A 234 2.17 -9.84 -5.67
C ALA A 234 2.85 -9.52 -7.01
N LEU A 235 4.12 -9.87 -7.20
CA LEU A 235 4.81 -9.66 -8.48
C LEU A 235 4.27 -10.58 -9.58
N GLN A 236 4.05 -11.87 -9.28
CA GLN A 236 3.84 -12.92 -10.28
C GLN A 236 2.52 -12.83 -11.04
N GLY A 237 2.56 -13.04 -12.36
CA GLY A 237 1.37 -12.99 -13.22
C GLY A 237 0.74 -14.35 -13.55
N SER A 238 1.50 -15.44 -13.43
CA SER A 238 0.98 -16.81 -13.57
C SER A 238 1.75 -17.78 -12.68
N TYR A 239 1.10 -18.86 -12.23
CA TYR A 239 1.78 -19.93 -11.51
C TYR A 239 2.36 -20.97 -12.47
N TYR A 240 3.41 -21.71 -12.09
CA TYR A 240 3.76 -22.92 -12.84
C TYR A 240 2.67 -23.99 -12.71
N TYR A 241 2.18 -24.17 -11.49
CA TYR A 241 1.14 -25.10 -11.11
C TYR A 241 0.50 -24.62 -9.80
N ARG A 242 -0.82 -24.69 -9.69
CA ARG A 242 -1.56 -24.38 -8.47
C ARG A 242 -2.88 -25.11 -8.46
N GLU A 243 -3.25 -25.71 -7.34
CA GLU A 243 -4.57 -26.35 -7.14
C GLU A 243 -4.94 -27.32 -8.30
N ARG A 244 -3.96 -28.13 -8.75
CA ARG A 244 -4.11 -29.09 -9.86
C ARG A 244 -4.29 -28.48 -11.26
N VAL A 245 -4.21 -27.16 -11.36
CA VAL A 245 -4.22 -26.41 -12.62
C VAL A 245 -2.78 -26.06 -13.00
N VAL A 246 -2.45 -26.26 -14.28
CA VAL A 246 -1.17 -25.82 -14.86
C VAL A 246 -1.35 -24.41 -15.39
N ARG A 247 -0.42 -23.50 -15.06
CA ARG A 247 -0.51 -22.10 -15.48
C ARG A 247 -1.85 -21.41 -15.20
N PRO A 248 -2.42 -21.53 -13.99
CA PRO A 248 -3.49 -20.62 -13.63
C PRO A 248 -2.95 -19.20 -13.53
N GLU A 249 -3.76 -18.27 -13.99
CA GLU A 249 -3.48 -16.84 -13.93
C GLU A 249 -3.53 -16.31 -12.49
N LYS A 250 -2.71 -15.30 -12.20
CA LYS A 250 -2.70 -14.57 -10.94
C LYS A 250 -3.14 -13.12 -11.20
N THR A 251 -4.44 -12.86 -11.07
CA THR A 251 -5.04 -11.55 -11.34
C THR A 251 -4.60 -10.44 -10.39
N PHE A 252 -4.09 -10.79 -9.20
CA PHE A 252 -3.51 -9.84 -8.23
C PHE A 252 -2.03 -9.52 -8.54
N GLY A 253 -1.46 -10.13 -9.59
CA GLY A 253 -0.07 -9.94 -9.99
C GLY A 253 0.19 -8.62 -10.70
N VAL A 254 1.32 -7.96 -10.44
CA VAL A 254 1.78 -6.77 -11.17
C VAL A 254 2.00 -7.09 -12.65
N VAL A 255 2.67 -8.20 -12.95
CA VAL A 255 2.94 -8.61 -14.33
C VAL A 255 1.78 -9.41 -14.91
N ASP A 256 1.64 -9.35 -16.23
CA ASP A 256 0.62 -10.09 -16.96
C ASP A 256 0.88 -11.60 -16.96
N PHE A 257 -0.02 -12.36 -17.62
CA PHE A 257 0.08 -13.81 -17.67
C PHE A 257 1.38 -14.34 -18.31
N ASN A 258 1.98 -13.59 -19.21
CA ASN A 258 3.15 -13.99 -19.98
C ASN A 258 4.47 -13.52 -19.35
N TRP A 259 4.40 -12.64 -18.35
CA TRP A 259 5.55 -12.00 -17.69
C TRP A 259 6.33 -11.05 -18.62
N ASP A 260 5.71 -10.55 -19.68
CA ASP A 260 6.33 -9.64 -20.65
C ASP A 260 5.77 -8.21 -20.61
N GLY A 261 4.71 -7.98 -19.83
CA GLY A 261 4.14 -6.65 -19.60
C GLY A 261 3.55 -6.46 -18.20
N LEU A 262 3.18 -5.20 -17.92
CA LEU A 262 2.36 -4.86 -16.76
C LEU A 262 0.91 -5.29 -17.02
N ARG A 263 0.31 -5.96 -16.04
CA ARG A 263 -1.10 -6.35 -16.10
C ARG A 263 -2.02 -5.15 -16.15
N ASN A 264 -1.71 -4.15 -15.33
CA ASN A 264 -2.37 -2.85 -15.35
C ASN A 264 -1.41 -1.82 -15.97
N PRO A 265 -1.69 -1.30 -17.18
CA PRO A 265 -0.85 -0.27 -17.80
C PRO A 265 -0.70 0.99 -16.92
N LYS A 266 -1.70 1.29 -16.09
CA LYS A 266 -1.70 2.44 -15.18
C LYS A 266 -0.97 2.17 -13.86
N PHE A 267 -0.39 0.98 -13.65
CA PHE A 267 0.26 0.63 -12.38
C PHE A 267 1.35 1.64 -11.99
N GLY A 268 2.26 1.95 -12.92
CA GLY A 268 3.36 2.88 -12.64
C GLY A 268 2.87 4.26 -12.19
N GLU A 269 1.87 4.81 -12.89
CA GLU A 269 1.30 6.14 -12.59
C GLU A 269 0.64 6.18 -11.21
N ARG A 270 -0.13 5.14 -10.84
CA ARG A 270 -0.91 5.11 -9.60
C ARG A 270 -0.05 5.04 -8.34
N PHE A 271 1.08 4.35 -8.41
CA PHE A 271 1.95 4.14 -7.25
C PHE A 271 3.12 5.13 -7.20
N GLN A 272 3.40 5.90 -8.25
CA GLN A 272 4.63 6.70 -8.35
C GLN A 272 4.93 7.64 -7.16
N GLN A 273 3.91 8.19 -6.48
CA GLN A 273 4.12 9.14 -5.37
C GLN A 273 4.47 8.44 -4.08
N VAL A 274 3.78 7.34 -3.77
CA VAL A 274 4.04 6.52 -2.57
C VAL A 274 5.34 5.72 -2.67
N HIS A 275 6.16 5.95 -3.70
CA HIS A 275 7.54 5.44 -3.80
C HIS A 275 8.57 6.45 -3.27
N THR A 276 8.20 7.71 -3.08
CA THR A 276 9.15 8.77 -2.70
C THR A 276 9.05 9.01 -1.20
N MET A 277 10.19 9.01 -0.50
CA MET A 277 10.25 9.50 0.88
C MET A 277 9.89 10.98 0.87
N ILE A 278 8.78 11.33 1.52
CA ILE A 278 8.28 12.72 1.55
C ILE A 278 8.39 13.34 2.95
N GLN A 279 8.54 12.52 3.98
CA GLN A 279 8.79 12.93 5.35
C GLN A 279 10.09 12.29 5.85
N ASP A 280 11.19 13.05 5.76
CA ASP A 280 12.51 12.63 6.23
C ASP A 280 12.75 13.10 7.67
N PRO A 281 12.85 12.18 8.66
CA PRO A 281 13.10 12.55 10.05
C PRO A 281 14.45 13.24 10.28
N SER A 282 15.39 13.14 9.33
CA SER A 282 16.70 13.78 9.37
C SER A 282 16.77 15.14 8.65
N SER A 283 15.70 15.52 7.94
CA SER A 283 15.64 16.79 7.22
C SER A 283 15.42 17.98 8.16
N ASN A 284 16.19 19.05 7.93
CA ASN A 284 16.05 20.34 8.61
C ASN A 284 15.10 21.31 7.90
N SER A 285 14.48 20.90 6.79
CA SER A 285 13.59 21.77 6.03
C SER A 285 12.30 22.06 6.80
N SER A 286 11.75 23.25 6.63
CA SER A 286 10.44 23.59 7.18
C SER A 286 9.35 22.67 6.61
N MET A 287 8.43 22.22 7.47
CA MET A 287 7.25 21.47 7.04
C MET A 287 6.42 22.29 6.04
N SER A 288 5.94 21.60 5.02
CA SER A 288 5.03 22.11 3.99
C SER A 288 4.09 20.98 3.56
N TYR A 289 3.27 21.21 2.54
CA TYR A 289 2.37 20.22 2.00
C TYR A 289 2.58 20.02 0.50
N ILE A 290 2.42 18.77 0.07
CA ILE A 290 2.05 18.45 -1.31
C ILE A 290 0.54 18.19 -1.34
N MET A 291 -0.09 18.47 -2.48
CA MET A 291 -1.52 18.21 -2.68
C MET A 291 -1.66 17.06 -3.65
N TYR A 292 -1.93 15.87 -3.11
CA TYR A 292 -1.86 14.59 -3.80
C TYR A 292 -3.24 14.15 -4.30
N HIS A 293 -3.34 13.73 -5.56
CA HIS A 293 -4.53 13.15 -6.16
C HIS A 293 -4.41 11.60 -6.19
N PRO A 294 -5.06 10.86 -5.27
CA PRO A 294 -4.79 9.44 -5.07
C PRO A 294 -5.15 8.53 -6.25
N GLN A 295 -6.14 8.89 -7.05
CA GLN A 295 -6.56 8.04 -8.16
C GLN A 295 -5.50 7.96 -9.26
N SER A 296 -4.88 9.10 -9.59
CA SER A 296 -3.87 9.19 -10.67
C SER A 296 -2.44 9.10 -10.17
N GLY A 297 -2.21 9.15 -8.86
CA GLY A 297 -0.86 9.21 -8.31
C GLY A 297 -0.11 10.50 -8.68
N LEU A 298 -0.78 11.64 -8.85
CA LEU A 298 -0.13 12.90 -9.24
C LEU A 298 -0.32 13.98 -8.18
N CYS A 299 0.56 14.98 -8.15
CA CYS A 299 0.48 16.09 -7.21
C CYS A 299 0.21 17.42 -7.92
N ILE A 300 -0.46 18.36 -7.25
CA ILE A 300 -0.72 19.69 -7.81
C ILE A 300 0.59 20.48 -7.93
N ARG A 301 0.75 21.15 -9.08
CA ARG A 301 1.88 22.00 -9.44
C ARG A 301 1.37 23.33 -10.00
N ALA A 302 2.02 24.43 -9.60
CA ALA A 302 2.01 25.70 -10.32
C ALA A 302 3.22 25.75 -11.27
N ASN A 303 2.99 25.94 -12.56
CA ASN A 303 4.07 26.08 -13.53
C ASN A 303 4.65 27.52 -13.52
N ASN A 304 5.66 27.77 -14.38
CA ASN A 304 6.31 29.09 -14.48
C ASN A 304 5.37 30.20 -14.97
N ASN A 305 4.25 29.84 -15.61
CA ASN A 305 3.20 30.77 -16.04
C ASN A 305 2.11 30.95 -14.96
N HIS A 306 2.33 30.42 -13.75
CA HIS A 306 1.38 30.41 -12.64
C HIS A 306 0.07 29.64 -12.92
N GLU A 307 0.07 28.75 -13.92
CA GLU A 307 -1.06 27.89 -14.21
C GLU A 307 -1.03 26.66 -13.31
N ILE A 308 -2.21 26.28 -12.81
CA ILE A 308 -2.38 25.13 -11.93
C ILE A 308 -2.66 23.88 -12.75
N GLY A 309 -1.89 22.83 -12.49
CA GLY A 309 -2.13 21.51 -13.04
C GLY A 309 -1.56 20.41 -12.14
N THR A 310 -1.41 19.22 -12.69
CA THR A 310 -0.76 18.10 -12.01
C THR A 310 0.64 17.86 -12.56
N ALA A 311 1.50 17.28 -11.74
CA ALA A 311 2.83 16.85 -12.12
C ALA A 311 3.21 15.51 -11.49
N GLU A 312 4.10 14.83 -12.20
CA GLU A 312 4.78 13.63 -11.73
C GLU A 312 5.94 14.00 -10.78
N ARG A 313 6.44 12.98 -10.07
CA ARG A 313 7.71 12.89 -9.33
C ARG A 313 8.53 14.19 -9.19
N GLN A 314 8.66 14.66 -7.96
CA GLN A 314 9.51 15.77 -7.48
C GLN A 314 9.41 17.10 -8.25
N ARG A 315 8.45 17.22 -9.19
CA ARG A 315 8.15 18.46 -9.91
C ARG A 315 6.92 19.17 -9.35
N TRP A 316 6.39 18.70 -8.23
CA TRP A 316 5.26 19.33 -7.56
C TRP A 316 5.66 20.65 -6.91
N SER A 317 4.66 21.49 -6.67
CA SER A 317 4.85 22.70 -5.86
C SER A 317 4.72 22.37 -4.38
N ARG A 318 5.42 23.13 -3.54
CA ARG A 318 5.26 23.08 -2.09
C ARG A 318 4.25 24.14 -1.65
N TRP A 319 3.35 23.77 -0.75
CA TRP A 319 2.24 24.59 -0.33
C TRP A 319 2.24 24.77 1.18
N SER A 320 1.82 25.94 1.66
CA SER A 320 1.52 26.15 3.08
C SER A 320 0.02 26.29 3.29
N HIS A 321 -0.52 25.56 4.27
CA HIS A 321 -1.91 25.66 4.70
C HIS A 321 -1.96 25.54 6.22
N TYR A 322 -2.19 26.66 6.91
CA TYR A 322 -2.05 26.74 8.37
C TYR A 322 -3.27 26.24 9.14
N ARG A 323 -4.46 26.39 8.55
CA ARG A 323 -5.73 26.00 9.17
C ARG A 323 -6.79 25.77 8.10
N ASP A 324 -7.70 24.85 8.37
CA ASP A 324 -8.94 24.71 7.59
C ASP A 324 -9.66 26.06 7.49
N GLY A 325 -10.08 26.43 6.28
CA GLY A 325 -10.71 27.71 5.97
C GLY A 325 -9.73 28.86 5.82
N GLY A 326 -8.42 28.60 5.87
CA GLY A 326 -7.36 29.54 5.51
C GLY A 326 -6.94 29.43 4.04
N PRO A 327 -6.05 30.34 3.58
CA PRO A 327 -5.48 30.27 2.26
C PRO A 327 -4.50 29.11 2.11
N ILE A 328 -4.37 28.63 0.88
CA ILE A 328 -3.32 27.70 0.46
C ILE A 328 -2.32 28.50 -0.34
N ARG A 329 -1.15 28.75 0.23
CA ARG A 329 -0.13 29.62 -0.36
C ARG A 329 0.95 28.80 -1.05
N LEU A 330 1.40 29.29 -2.20
CA LEU A 330 2.55 28.73 -2.90
C LEU A 330 3.83 29.16 -2.15
N MET A 331 4.57 28.19 -1.62
CA MET A 331 5.79 28.43 -0.86
C MET A 331 6.79 29.27 -1.66
N GLY A 332 7.39 30.27 -1.00
CA GLY A 332 8.35 31.18 -1.63
C GLY A 332 7.73 32.35 -2.39
N THR A 333 6.39 32.48 -2.40
CA THR A 333 5.68 33.58 -3.09
C THR A 333 4.59 34.18 -2.21
N PRO A 334 4.10 35.40 -2.48
CA PRO A 334 2.92 35.94 -1.81
C PRO A 334 1.59 35.32 -2.28
N LEU A 335 1.62 34.52 -3.34
CA LEU A 335 0.45 34.02 -4.05
C LEU A 335 -0.25 32.88 -3.30
N CYS A 336 -1.57 32.79 -3.45
CA CYS A 336 -2.42 31.70 -2.97
C CYS A 336 -3.43 31.25 -4.01
N LEU A 337 -3.95 30.04 -3.83
CA LEU A 337 -5.01 29.50 -4.67
C LEU A 337 -6.33 30.22 -4.43
N GLN A 338 -7.00 30.56 -5.52
CA GLN A 338 -8.33 31.16 -5.55
C GLN A 338 -9.25 30.39 -6.50
N ALA A 339 -10.45 30.05 -6.03
CA ALA A 339 -11.50 29.47 -6.87
C ALA A 339 -12.15 30.59 -7.72
N LEU A 340 -12.23 30.37 -9.03
CA LEU A 340 -12.82 31.35 -9.96
C LEU A 340 -14.28 31.05 -10.28
N GLY A 341 -14.70 29.79 -10.22
CA GLY A 341 -16.07 29.38 -10.52
C GLY A 341 -16.17 27.90 -10.91
N ASP A 342 -17.40 27.41 -11.05
CA ASP A 342 -17.68 26.04 -11.49
C ASP A 342 -17.20 25.81 -12.93
N GLY A 343 -16.34 24.81 -13.12
CA GLY A 343 -15.74 24.43 -14.40
C GLY A 343 -14.52 25.22 -14.82
N LEU A 344 -14.03 26.14 -13.99
CA LEU A 344 -12.84 26.92 -14.25
C LEU A 344 -11.63 26.36 -13.50
N PRO A 345 -10.41 26.47 -14.04
CA PRO A 345 -9.20 26.20 -13.27
C PRO A 345 -9.06 27.15 -12.08
N PRO A 346 -8.59 26.68 -10.91
CA PRO A 346 -8.18 27.59 -9.85
C PRO A 346 -6.97 28.41 -10.32
N ALA A 347 -6.89 29.66 -9.85
CA ALA A 347 -5.81 30.59 -10.21
C ALA A 347 -4.98 30.96 -8.99
N LEU A 348 -3.74 31.40 -9.24
CA LEU A 348 -2.91 32.05 -8.24
C LEU A 348 -3.27 33.54 -8.15
N SER A 349 -3.48 34.02 -6.94
CA SER A 349 -3.90 35.39 -6.64
C SER A 349 -3.14 35.95 -5.45
N ASN A 350 -3.04 37.28 -5.38
CA ASN A 350 -2.56 37.98 -4.18
C ASN A 350 -3.66 38.17 -3.13
N ASP A 351 -4.94 37.99 -3.51
CA ASP A 351 -6.06 38.05 -2.60
C ASP A 351 -6.21 36.74 -1.82
N CYS A 352 -5.52 36.66 -0.68
CA CYS A 352 -5.54 35.49 0.21
C CYS A 352 -6.48 35.63 1.40
N SER A 353 -7.37 36.62 1.35
CA SER A 353 -8.29 36.95 2.43
C SER A 353 -9.76 36.76 2.04
N SER A 354 -10.07 36.68 0.74
CA SER A 354 -11.43 36.39 0.29
C SER A 354 -11.88 34.95 0.57
N GLN A 355 -13.20 34.76 0.60
CA GLN A 355 -13.82 33.44 0.75
C GLN A 355 -13.46 32.48 -0.40
N ARG A 356 -13.20 33.03 -1.60
CA ARG A 356 -12.74 32.25 -2.77
C ARG A 356 -11.33 31.68 -2.61
N SER A 357 -10.55 32.25 -1.71
CA SER A 357 -9.21 31.79 -1.36
C SER A 357 -9.19 31.03 -0.03
N ALA A 358 -10.34 30.84 0.63
CA ALA A 358 -10.47 30.08 1.86
C ALA A 358 -10.82 28.62 1.56
N TRP A 359 -9.84 27.72 1.72
CA TRP A 359 -9.99 26.31 1.38
C TRP A 359 -10.16 25.44 2.63
N ARG A 360 -11.00 24.41 2.56
CA ARG A 360 -11.33 23.51 3.67
C ARG A 360 -11.31 22.06 3.22
N SER A 361 -10.83 21.16 4.08
CA SER A 361 -11.14 19.73 3.96
C SER A 361 -12.55 19.44 4.47
N ILE A 362 -13.49 19.19 3.55
CA ILE A 362 -14.93 19.17 3.87
C ILE A 362 -15.54 17.78 4.10
N SER A 363 -14.91 16.71 3.62
CA SER A 363 -15.42 15.35 3.82
C SER A 363 -14.82 14.66 5.03
N ASN A 364 -15.48 13.59 5.49
CA ASN A 364 -15.03 12.80 6.64
C ASN A 364 -13.70 12.08 6.35
N SER A 365 -13.50 11.63 5.11
CA SER A 365 -12.23 11.02 4.66
C SER A 365 -11.07 12.04 4.55
N LYS A 366 -11.40 13.34 4.61
CA LYS A 366 -10.47 14.46 4.36
C LYS A 366 -9.83 14.41 2.96
N LEU A 367 -10.58 13.90 1.98
CA LEU A 367 -10.17 13.85 0.57
C LEU A 367 -10.86 14.91 -0.29
N HIS A 368 -11.92 15.57 0.18
CA HIS A 368 -12.49 16.70 -0.55
C HIS A 368 -11.93 18.01 -0.04
N VAL A 369 -11.28 18.77 -0.93
CA VAL A 369 -10.79 20.14 -0.65
C VAL A 369 -11.65 21.12 -1.44
N ALA A 370 -12.28 22.06 -0.74
CA ALA A 370 -13.21 22.99 -1.35
C ALA A 370 -13.01 24.44 -0.89
N ALA A 371 -13.32 25.36 -1.79
CA ALA A 371 -13.54 26.77 -1.49
C ALA A 371 -15.00 27.13 -1.82
N THR A 372 -15.37 28.36 -1.51
CA THR A 372 -16.73 28.87 -1.79
C THR A 372 -16.68 29.86 -2.95
N ASP A 373 -17.64 29.77 -3.87
CA ASP A 373 -17.81 30.79 -4.92
C ASP A 373 -18.46 32.08 -4.37
N GLU A 374 -18.68 33.06 -5.24
CA GLU A 374 -19.32 34.34 -4.87
C GLU A 374 -20.78 34.18 -4.40
N HIS A 375 -21.43 33.07 -4.74
CA HIS A 375 -22.82 32.77 -4.42
C HIS A 375 -22.97 31.87 -3.18
N GLY A 376 -21.88 31.49 -2.53
CA GLY A 376 -21.92 30.60 -1.37
C GLY A 376 -21.87 29.09 -1.71
N ASN A 377 -21.73 28.71 -2.99
CA ASN A 377 -21.66 27.31 -3.37
C ASN A 377 -20.27 26.71 -3.10
N ARG A 378 -20.23 25.46 -2.61
CA ARG A 378 -19.00 24.70 -2.40
C ARG A 378 -18.45 24.19 -3.73
N LEU A 379 -17.22 24.59 -4.06
CA LEU A 379 -16.47 24.13 -5.21
C LEU A 379 -15.27 23.29 -4.78
N CYS A 380 -15.29 22.01 -5.11
CA CYS A 380 -14.22 21.06 -4.89
C CYS A 380 -13.22 21.11 -6.04
N TRP A 381 -11.96 20.81 -5.77
CA TRP A 381 -11.04 20.50 -6.86
C TRP A 381 -11.48 19.23 -7.59
N GLU A 382 -11.25 19.21 -8.89
CA GLU A 382 -11.50 18.06 -9.74
C GLU A 382 -10.40 17.94 -10.79
N LYS A 383 -9.83 16.74 -10.95
CA LYS A 383 -8.96 16.44 -12.09
C LYS A 383 -9.84 16.18 -13.32
N LYS A 384 -9.68 16.98 -14.38
CA LYS A 384 -10.57 16.97 -15.56
C LYS A 384 -10.74 15.58 -16.19
N SER A 385 -9.67 14.81 -16.26
CA SER A 385 -9.67 13.40 -16.67
C SER A 385 -8.40 12.72 -16.17
N ASN A 386 -8.28 11.40 -16.27
CA ASN A 386 -7.08 10.69 -15.83
C ASN A 386 -5.82 11.10 -16.64
N GLU A 387 -5.98 11.40 -17.91
CA GLU A 387 -4.90 11.71 -18.85
C GLU A 387 -4.57 13.21 -18.89
N SER A 388 -5.47 14.09 -18.42
CA SER A 388 -5.27 15.53 -18.44
C SER A 388 -4.48 16.01 -17.22
N SER A 389 -3.55 16.95 -17.40
CA SER A 389 -2.91 17.64 -16.28
C SER A 389 -3.77 18.76 -15.66
N VAL A 390 -4.97 19.03 -16.20
CA VAL A 390 -5.79 20.18 -15.81
C VAL A 390 -6.57 19.88 -14.53
N ILE A 391 -6.49 20.81 -13.58
CA ILE A 391 -7.35 20.87 -12.39
C ILE A 391 -8.42 21.92 -12.61
N LEU A 392 -9.66 21.58 -12.26
CA LEU A 392 -10.83 22.46 -12.27
C LEU A 392 -11.37 22.62 -10.85
N THR A 393 -12.15 23.66 -10.62
CA THR A 393 -13.08 23.74 -9.49
C THR A 393 -14.47 23.37 -9.97
N ARG A 394 -15.14 22.41 -9.32
CA ARG A 394 -16.47 21.91 -9.68
C ARG A 394 -17.37 21.82 -8.47
N LYS A 395 -18.69 21.82 -8.66
CA LYS A 395 -19.60 21.51 -7.55
C LYS A 395 -19.21 20.18 -6.90
N CYS A 396 -19.10 20.22 -5.58
CA CYS A 396 -18.70 19.04 -4.81
C CYS A 396 -19.73 17.92 -4.93
N ILE A 397 -19.27 16.68 -5.09
CA ILE A 397 -20.11 15.48 -5.10
C ILE A 397 -19.75 14.54 -3.95
N CYS A 398 -20.74 13.79 -3.45
CA CYS A 398 -20.55 12.72 -2.45
C CYS A 398 -19.75 13.12 -1.18
N VAL A 399 -19.93 14.36 -0.70
CA VAL A 399 -19.25 14.88 0.50
C VAL A 399 -19.97 14.50 1.79
N ASP A 400 -21.30 14.58 1.79
CA ASP A 400 -22.13 14.44 2.98
C ASP A 400 -22.80 13.06 2.99
N ASP A 401 -22.78 12.38 4.15
CA ASP A 401 -23.27 11.00 4.33
C ASP A 401 -24.77 10.83 4.01
N ASP A 402 -25.55 11.91 4.14
CA ASP A 402 -27.02 11.90 4.02
C ASP A 402 -27.52 11.97 2.57
N SER A 403 -26.64 12.32 1.62
CA SER A 403 -27.07 12.72 0.26
C SER A 403 -27.20 11.58 -0.76
N GLY A 404 -26.98 10.32 -0.36
CA GLY A 404 -27.09 9.19 -1.29
C GLY A 404 -26.11 9.28 -2.48
N GLY A 405 -24.98 9.99 -2.30
CA GLY A 405 -23.95 10.17 -3.31
C GLY A 405 -23.34 8.84 -3.75
N MET A 406 -23.84 8.32 -4.88
CA MET A 406 -23.40 7.08 -5.52
C MET A 406 -22.53 7.35 -6.77
N GLU A 407 -22.28 8.62 -7.07
CA GLU A 407 -21.36 9.04 -8.12
C GLU A 407 -19.92 8.69 -7.74
N ASN A 408 -18.99 8.73 -8.70
CA ASN A 408 -17.58 8.45 -8.43
C ASN A 408 -16.86 9.73 -7.96
N PRO A 409 -16.49 9.87 -6.68
CA PRO A 409 -15.84 11.08 -6.18
C PRO A 409 -14.33 11.11 -6.40
N GLN A 410 -13.72 10.04 -6.93
CA GLN A 410 -12.26 9.92 -7.00
C GLN A 410 -11.58 11.05 -7.75
N GLY A 411 -12.23 11.61 -8.79
CA GLY A 411 -11.71 12.76 -9.53
C GLY A 411 -11.65 14.03 -8.69
N GLN A 412 -12.46 14.11 -7.62
CA GLN A 412 -12.47 15.21 -6.65
C GLN A 412 -11.67 14.92 -5.37
N TRP A 413 -11.02 13.76 -5.30
CA TRP A 413 -10.23 13.38 -4.13
C TRP A 413 -8.81 13.93 -4.20
N PHE A 414 -8.50 14.87 -3.31
CA PHE A 414 -7.18 15.44 -3.09
C PHE A 414 -6.83 15.41 -1.60
N LYS A 415 -5.61 14.98 -1.29
CA LYS A 415 -5.08 14.89 0.07
C LYS A 415 -3.97 15.91 0.27
N PHE A 416 -4.06 16.69 1.35
CA PHE A 416 -2.89 17.38 1.89
C PHE A 416 -1.96 16.35 2.53
N VAL A 417 -0.77 16.22 1.98
CA VAL A 417 0.24 15.30 2.48
C VAL A 417 1.40 16.13 3.01
N PRO A 418 1.73 16.02 4.31
CA PRO A 418 2.81 16.75 4.92
C PRO A 418 4.17 16.31 4.34
N THR A 419 5.09 17.26 4.15
CA THR A 419 6.42 16.99 3.61
C THR A 419 7.46 17.98 4.15
N ASN A 420 8.67 17.48 4.38
CA ASN A 420 9.89 18.25 4.68
C ASN A 420 11.06 17.86 3.77
N THR A 421 10.79 17.28 2.61
CA THR A 421 11.83 16.92 1.61
C THR A 421 11.93 17.93 0.48
#